data_AF-A0A7S2AN72-F1
#
_entry.id   AF-A0A7S2AN72-F1
#
_cell.length_a   1.000
_cell.length_b   1.000
_cell.length_c   1.000
_cell.angle_alpha   90.00
_cell.angle_beta   90.00
_cell.angle_gamma   90.00
#
_symmetry.space_group_name_H-M   'P 1'
#
loop_
_entity.id
_entity.type
_entity.pdbx_description
1 polymer ?
#
loop_
_entity_poly.entity_id
_entity_poly.type
_entity_poly.pdbx_seq_one_letter_code
_entity_poly.pdbx_strand_id
1 'polypeptide(L)'
;MDVTSVLPYVVRTVEVRLLDSAGRQWRHGFKGLVLLRALLLLGPESMVVEGLELLPVVYRLQFFKSGLPPRAGGGVGERVRSEARKIVPLLIDMRRLRRERKWERFKAGLNPNPSGTKIPDLGSLRRTFPRFEDLHRQLRPSHTAEGDVH
;
A
#
# COMPACT_ATOMS: atom_id res chain seq x y z
N MET A 1 -16.06 10.26 -11.09
CA MET A 1 -15.53 10.74 -9.80
C MET A 1 -14.11 11.22 -10.04
N ASP A 2 -13.82 12.46 -9.69
CA ASP A 2 -12.46 13.01 -9.79
C ASP A 2 -11.56 12.34 -8.73
N VAL A 3 -10.39 11.82 -9.12
CA VAL A 3 -9.43 11.18 -8.20
C VAL A 3 -9.03 12.13 -7.07
N THR A 4 -8.97 13.43 -7.36
CA THR A 4 -8.67 14.49 -6.39
C THR A 4 -9.72 14.57 -5.28
N SER A 5 -10.98 14.24 -5.58
CA SER A 5 -12.07 14.24 -4.58
C SER A 5 -12.01 13.06 -3.61
N VAL A 6 -11.36 11.97 -4.00
CA VAL A 6 -11.27 10.72 -3.21
C VAL A 6 -10.02 10.68 -2.34
N LEU A 7 -8.96 11.40 -2.73
CA LEU A 7 -7.66 11.38 -2.06
C LEU A 7 -7.74 11.67 -0.54
N PRO A 8 -8.47 12.70 -0.06
CA PRO A 8 -8.54 12.98 1.38
C PRO A 8 -9.12 11.81 2.19
N TYR A 9 -10.10 11.09 1.63
CA TYR A 9 -10.68 9.91 2.28
C TYR A 9 -9.70 8.73 2.32
N VAL A 10 -8.92 8.54 1.25
CA VAL A 10 -7.88 7.51 1.20
C VAL A 10 -6.77 7.82 2.20
N VAL A 11 -6.29 9.06 2.24
CA VAL A 11 -5.27 9.51 3.19
C VAL A 11 -5.77 9.35 4.62
N ARG A 12 -7.01 9.78 4.91
CA ARG A 12 -7.62 9.59 6.23
C ARG A 12 -7.73 8.11 6.61
N THR A 13 -8.06 7.24 5.65
CA THR A 13 -8.10 5.80 5.89
C THR A 13 -6.72 5.25 6.23
N VAL A 14 -5.68 5.68 5.51
CA VAL A 14 -4.29 5.32 5.80
C VAL A 14 -3.91 5.79 7.20
N GLU A 15 -4.17 7.05 7.52
CA GLU A 15 -3.88 7.66 8.82
C GLU A 15 -4.49 6.85 9.98
N VAL A 16 -5.80 6.56 9.91
CA VAL A 16 -6.49 5.77 10.94
C VAL A 16 -5.85 4.39 11.11
N ARG A 17 -5.45 3.72 10.02
CA ARG A 17 -4.78 2.41 10.11
C ARG A 17 -3.37 2.50 10.72
N LEU A 18 -2.66 3.59 10.49
CA LEU A 18 -1.35 3.84 11.09
C LEU A 18 -1.49 4.17 12.58
N LEU A 19 -2.49 4.96 12.97
CA LEU A 19 -2.74 5.33 14.36
C LEU A 19 -3.24 4.15 15.21
N ASP A 20 -4.10 3.31 14.65
CA ASP A 20 -4.63 2.10 15.30
C ASP A 20 -3.57 0.98 15.44
N SER A 21 -2.36 1.19 14.91
CA SER A 21 -1.32 0.18 14.94
C SER A 21 -0.66 0.07 16.33
N ALA A 22 -1.24 -0.78 17.16
CA ALA A 22 -0.70 -1.11 18.49
C ALA A 22 -0.80 -2.61 18.78
N GLY A 23 0.18 -3.13 19.52
CA GLY A 23 0.13 -4.49 20.09
C GLY A 23 -0.12 -5.58 19.04
N ARG A 24 -1.29 -6.23 19.11
CA ARG A 24 -1.69 -7.32 18.20
C ARG A 24 -2.21 -6.81 16.83
N GLN A 25 -2.49 -5.52 16.67
CA GLN A 25 -2.98 -4.90 15.43
C GLN A 25 -1.87 -4.45 14.46
N TRP A 26 -0.71 -5.08 14.53
CA TRP A 26 0.45 -4.78 13.66
C TRP A 26 0.12 -4.79 12.16
N ARG A 27 -0.89 -5.58 11.74
CA ARG A 27 -1.33 -5.67 10.33
C ARG A 27 -1.89 -4.35 9.82
N HIS A 28 -2.52 -3.56 10.67
CA HIS A 28 -3.03 -2.23 10.30
C HIS A 28 -1.86 -1.30 9.96
N GLY A 29 -0.86 -1.22 10.84
CA GLY A 29 0.35 -0.45 10.60
C GLY A 29 1.10 -0.92 9.35
N PHE A 30 1.35 -2.22 9.22
CA PHE A 30 2.07 -2.77 8.07
C PHE A 30 1.35 -2.48 6.73
N LYS A 31 0.05 -2.80 6.64
CA LYS A 31 -0.72 -2.57 5.40
C LYS A 31 -0.87 -1.08 5.10
N GLY A 32 -1.05 -0.24 6.12
CA GLY A 32 -1.08 1.21 5.99
C GLY A 32 0.22 1.76 5.42
N LEU A 33 1.38 1.30 5.92
CA LEU A 33 2.69 1.69 5.40
C LEU A 33 2.91 1.25 3.95
N VAL A 34 2.55 0.01 3.61
CA VAL A 34 2.64 -0.49 2.23
C VAL A 34 1.79 0.36 1.27
N LEU A 35 0.55 0.68 1.67
CA LEU A 35 -0.34 1.52 0.88
C LEU A 35 0.19 2.94 0.75
N LEU A 36 0.64 3.56 1.85
CA LEU A 36 1.23 4.89 1.85
C LEU A 36 2.43 4.97 0.91
N ARG A 37 3.34 3.97 0.95
CA ARG A 37 4.50 3.92 0.05
C ARG A 37 4.07 3.87 -1.41
N ALA A 38 3.08 3.04 -1.74
CA ALA A 38 2.56 2.95 -3.10
C ALA A 38 1.94 4.29 -3.57
N LEU A 39 1.17 4.95 -2.72
CA LEU A 39 0.57 6.26 -3.00
C LEU A 39 1.66 7.34 -3.20
N LEU A 40 2.70 7.36 -2.36
CA LEU A 40 3.81 8.29 -2.48
C LEU A 40 4.62 8.10 -3.76
N LEU A 41 4.69 6.89 -4.32
CA LEU A 41 5.51 6.60 -5.50
C LEU A 41 4.72 6.66 -6.81
N LEU A 42 3.45 6.24 -6.79
CA LEU A 42 2.63 6.08 -8.00
C LEU A 42 1.38 6.97 -8.01
N GLY A 43 0.93 7.43 -6.84
CA GLY A 43 -0.27 8.26 -6.68
C GLY A 43 -0.15 9.67 -7.27
N PRO A 44 -1.20 10.49 -7.17
CA PRO A 44 -1.21 11.87 -7.67
C PRO A 44 -0.16 12.73 -6.97
N GLU A 45 0.26 13.84 -7.59
CA GLU A 45 1.27 14.73 -6.99
C GLU A 45 0.79 15.35 -5.66
N SER A 46 -0.51 15.58 -5.49
CA SER A 46 -1.11 16.05 -4.23
C SER A 46 -0.81 15.13 -3.04
N MET A 47 -0.63 13.83 -3.28
CA MET A 47 -0.25 12.87 -2.24
C MET A 47 1.11 13.19 -1.61
N VAL A 48 2.00 13.87 -2.34
CA VAL A 48 3.30 14.28 -1.80
C VAL A 48 3.12 15.27 -0.65
N VAL A 49 2.17 16.21 -0.80
CA VAL A 49 1.86 17.20 0.24
C VAL A 49 1.11 16.55 1.39
N GLU A 50 0.05 15.79 1.11
CA GLU A 50 -0.72 15.10 2.15
C GLU A 50 0.11 14.06 2.91
N GLY A 51 1.10 13.44 2.27
CA GLY A 51 1.98 12.48 2.91
C GLY A 51 2.89 13.08 3.99
N LEU A 52 3.18 14.38 3.93
CA LEU A 52 4.01 15.05 4.94
C LEU A 52 3.32 15.10 6.31
N GLU A 53 1.99 15.27 6.34
CA GLU A 53 1.19 15.25 7.57
C GLU A 53 1.28 13.90 8.31
N LEU A 54 1.56 12.82 7.57
CA LEU A 54 1.70 11.48 8.14
C LEU A 54 3.10 11.20 8.71
N LEU A 55 4.08 12.06 8.45
CA LEU A 55 5.48 11.85 8.86
C LEU A 55 5.64 11.56 10.37
N PRO A 56 5.00 12.29 11.31
CA PRO A 56 5.15 12.01 12.74
C PRO A 56 4.67 10.61 13.10
N VAL A 57 3.58 10.13 12.50
CA VAL A 57 3.03 8.80 12.74
C VAL A 57 3.96 7.73 12.17
N VAL A 58 4.43 7.91 10.94
CA VAL A 58 5.36 6.98 10.28
C VAL A 58 6.69 6.89 11.02
N TYR A 59 7.21 8.03 11.51
CA TYR A 59 8.45 8.08 12.29
C TYR A 59 8.34 7.25 13.57
N ARG A 60 7.23 7.38 14.33
CA ARG A 60 6.99 6.55 15.53
C ARG A 60 7.00 5.05 15.22
N LEU A 61 6.52 4.64 14.04
CA LEU A 61 6.48 3.23 13.64
C LEU A 61 7.85 2.61 13.38
N GLN A 62 8.90 3.40 13.22
CA GLN A 62 10.29 2.89 13.22
C GLN A 62 10.67 2.23 14.55
N PHE A 63 9.95 2.53 15.63
CA PHE A 63 10.15 1.98 16.97
C PHE A 63 9.02 1.03 17.41
N PHE A 64 8.20 0.56 16.46
CA PHE A 64 7.03 -0.28 16.74
C PHE A 64 7.40 -1.53 17.56
N LYS A 65 6.58 -1.80 18.59
CA LYS A 65 6.64 -3.00 19.43
C LYS A 65 5.41 -3.87 19.18
N SER A 66 5.64 -5.11 18.76
CA SER A 66 4.57 -6.09 18.61
C SER A 66 4.10 -6.54 19.99
N GLY A 67 2.77 -6.61 20.18
CA GLY A 67 2.15 -7.19 21.37
C GLY A 67 1.99 -8.71 21.29
N LEU A 68 2.52 -9.34 20.23
CA LEU A 68 2.54 -10.80 20.11
C LEU A 68 3.75 -11.38 20.84
N PRO A 69 3.58 -12.53 21.53
CA PRO A 69 4.70 -13.19 22.18
C PRO A 69 5.76 -13.62 21.15
N PRO A 70 7.05 -13.67 21.52
CA PRO A 70 8.14 -13.99 20.59
C PRO A 70 7.92 -15.27 19.76
N ARG A 71 7.29 -16.28 20.36
CA ARG A 71 6.97 -17.57 19.70
C ARG A 71 5.92 -17.47 18.58
N ALA A 72 5.00 -16.49 18.64
CA ALA A 72 3.93 -16.29 17.65
C ALA A 72 4.13 -15.05 16.77
N GLY A 73 4.94 -14.09 17.24
CA GLY A 73 5.15 -12.79 16.63
C GLY A 73 6.57 -12.56 16.12
N GLY A 74 7.38 -13.61 16.02
CA GLY A 74 8.76 -13.52 15.54
C GLY A 74 8.87 -12.71 14.25
N GLY A 75 9.65 -11.63 14.29
CA GLY A 75 9.90 -10.76 13.13
C GLY A 75 8.75 -9.83 12.71
N VAL A 76 7.55 -9.95 13.30
CA VAL A 76 6.40 -9.12 12.92
C VAL A 76 6.64 -7.63 13.21
N GLY A 77 7.18 -7.33 14.39
CA GLY A 77 7.54 -5.94 14.73
C GLY A 77 8.61 -5.39 13.79
N GLU A 78 9.57 -6.24 13.40
CA GLU A 78 10.63 -5.85 12.46
C GLU A 78 10.10 -5.54 11.06
N ARG A 79 9.07 -6.26 10.58
CA ARG A 79 8.41 -5.95 9.31
C ARG A 79 7.83 -4.54 9.30
N VAL A 80 7.14 -4.14 10.36
CA VAL A 80 6.56 -2.79 10.49
C VAL A 80 7.68 -1.74 10.51
N ARG A 81 8.70 -1.94 11.35
CA ARG A 81 9.82 -1.01 11.48
C ARG A 81 10.62 -0.88 10.18
N SER A 82 10.90 -1.99 9.51
CA SER A 82 11.62 -2.02 8.24
C SER A 82 10.87 -1.23 7.16
N GLU A 83 9.55 -1.39 7.06
CA GLU A 83 8.76 -0.65 6.09
C GLU A 83 8.69 0.85 6.42
N ALA A 84 8.53 1.21 7.70
CA ALA A 84 8.58 2.61 8.13
C ALA A 84 9.94 3.27 7.80
N ARG A 85 11.06 2.56 8.01
CA ARG A 85 12.41 3.04 7.65
C ARG A 85 12.61 3.25 6.15
N LYS A 86 11.84 2.61 5.27
CA LYS A 86 11.87 2.90 3.83
C LYS A 86 11.14 4.18 3.46
N ILE A 87 10.07 4.52 4.20
CA ILE A 87 9.17 5.64 3.89
C ILE A 87 9.68 6.96 4.46
N VAL A 88 10.22 6.96 5.68
CA VAL A 88 10.73 8.20 6.31
C VAL A 88 11.69 8.98 5.40
N PRO A 89 12.70 8.35 4.77
CA PRO A 89 13.62 9.10 3.91
C PRO A 89 12.98 9.54 2.58
N LEU A 90 11.80 9.03 2.21
CA LEU A 90 11.01 9.58 1.09
C LEU A 90 10.28 10.86 1.50
N LEU A 91 9.78 10.94 2.73
CA LEU A 91 9.03 12.10 3.22
C LEU A 91 9.95 13.28 3.56
N ILE A 92 11.16 13.03 4.07
CA ILE A 92 12.09 14.11 4.45
C ILE A 92 12.97 14.61 3.29
N ASP A 93 13.23 13.78 2.27
CA ASP A 93 14.04 14.15 1.10
C ASP A 93 13.19 14.16 -0.17
N MET A 94 12.71 15.36 -0.50
CA MET A 94 11.90 15.60 -1.69
C MET A 94 12.63 15.26 -3.00
N ARG A 95 13.97 15.43 -3.05
CA ARG A 95 14.76 15.09 -4.25
C ARG A 95 14.79 13.58 -4.43
N ARG A 96 14.95 12.82 -3.35
CA ARG A 96 14.87 11.36 -3.37
C ARG A 96 13.48 10.89 -3.81
N LEU A 97 12.42 11.43 -3.22
CA LEU A 97 11.05 11.09 -3.59
C LEU A 97 10.78 11.30 -5.08
N ARG A 98 11.16 12.45 -5.64
CA ARG A 98 11.00 12.73 -7.08
C ARG A 98 11.74 11.73 -7.97
N ARG A 99 12.98 11.36 -7.61
CA ARG A 99 13.74 10.34 -8.35
C ARG A 99 13.05 8.97 -8.30
N GLU A 100 12.62 8.54 -7.12
CA GLU A 100 11.94 7.26 -6.97
C GLU A 100 10.57 7.24 -7.66
N ARG A 101 9.78 8.31 -7.58
CA ARG A 101 8.52 8.45 -8.35
C ARG A 101 8.75 8.29 -9.84
N LYS A 102 9.76 8.95 -10.41
CA LYS A 102 10.10 8.83 -11.84
C LYS A 102 10.46 7.38 -12.21
N TRP A 103 11.28 6.74 -11.39
CA TRP A 103 11.75 5.37 -11.62
C TRP A 103 10.62 4.33 -11.51
N GLU A 104 9.79 4.43 -10.48
CA GLU A 104 8.70 3.49 -10.23
C GLU A 104 7.57 3.66 -11.26
N ARG A 105 7.25 4.89 -11.67
CA ARG A 105 6.32 5.12 -12.79
C ARG A 105 6.85 4.59 -14.11
N PHE A 106 8.15 4.73 -14.38
CA PHE A 106 8.78 4.14 -15.56
C PHE A 106 8.63 2.61 -15.57
N LYS A 107 8.99 1.94 -14.47
CA LYS A 107 8.79 0.49 -14.32
C LYS A 107 7.33 0.06 -14.47
N ALA A 108 6.40 0.87 -13.99
CA ALA A 108 4.97 0.61 -14.10
C ALA A 108 4.37 0.94 -15.48
N GLY A 109 5.17 1.43 -16.43
CA GLY A 109 4.67 1.84 -17.75
C GLY A 109 3.77 3.09 -17.73
N LEU A 110 3.84 3.89 -16.67
CA LEU A 110 3.03 5.09 -16.44
C LEU A 110 3.74 6.39 -16.87
N ASN A 111 4.86 6.27 -17.59
CA ASN A 111 5.61 7.44 -18.03
C ASN A 111 4.89 8.08 -19.22
N PRO A 112 4.58 9.40 -19.21
CA PRO A 112 4.12 10.09 -20.40
C PRO A 112 5.25 10.02 -21.44
N ASN A 113 5.02 9.24 -22.49
CA ASN A 113 5.95 9.15 -23.61
C ASN A 113 6.02 10.53 -24.29
N PRO A 114 7.19 11.18 -24.42
CA PRO A 114 7.31 12.46 -25.13
C PRO A 114 7.08 12.33 -26.65
N SER A 115 7.01 11.11 -27.18
CA SER A 115 6.64 10.82 -28.56
C SER A 115 5.36 9.98 -28.59
N GLY A 116 4.32 10.48 -29.25
CA GLY A 116 2.95 9.95 -29.21
C GLY A 116 2.75 8.57 -29.83
N THR A 117 3.13 7.50 -29.12
CA THR A 117 2.77 6.13 -29.50
C THR A 117 2.23 5.31 -28.32
N LYS A 118 0.93 5.01 -28.48
CA LYS A 118 0.11 3.95 -27.88
C LYS A 118 0.10 3.84 -26.35
N ILE A 119 -0.97 4.40 -25.78
CA ILE A 119 -1.55 4.04 -24.48
C ILE A 119 -1.42 2.51 -24.29
N PRO A 120 -0.83 2.01 -23.19
CA PRO A 120 -0.80 0.58 -22.92
C PRO A 120 -2.24 0.05 -22.94
N ASP A 121 -2.50 -0.94 -23.80
CA ASP A 121 -3.81 -1.57 -23.88
C ASP A 121 -4.20 -2.07 -22.49
N LEU A 122 -5.20 -1.45 -21.86
CA LEU A 122 -5.73 -1.87 -20.56
C LEU A 122 -6.20 -3.34 -20.59
N GLY A 123 -6.48 -3.90 -21.78
CA GLY A 123 -6.73 -5.31 -21.98
C GLY A 123 -5.51 -6.21 -21.69
N SER A 124 -4.29 -5.74 -21.94
CA SER A 124 -3.05 -6.50 -21.69
C SER A 124 -2.73 -6.61 -20.20
N LEU A 125 -2.91 -5.54 -19.42
CA LEU A 125 -2.72 -5.54 -17.96
C LEU A 125 -3.76 -6.40 -17.22
N ARG A 126 -4.96 -6.56 -17.80
CA ARG A 126 -6.00 -7.47 -17.30
C ARG A 126 -5.67 -8.97 -17.45
N ARG A 127 -4.74 -9.34 -18.33
CA ARG A 127 -4.32 -10.74 -18.50
C ARG A 127 -3.27 -11.17 -17.48
N THR A 128 -2.47 -10.23 -16.98
CA THR A 128 -1.36 -10.54 -16.06
C THR A 128 -1.80 -10.71 -14.61
N PHE A 129 -2.90 -10.05 -14.21
CA PHE A 129 -3.41 -10.12 -12.85
C PHE A 129 -4.87 -10.56 -12.87
N PRO A 130 -5.22 -11.75 -12.32
CA PRO A 130 -6.61 -12.15 -12.18
C PRO A 130 -7.36 -11.11 -11.36
N ARG A 131 -8.64 -10.86 -11.69
CA ARG A 131 -9.44 -9.92 -10.91
C ARG A 131 -9.45 -10.39 -9.46
N PHE A 132 -9.44 -9.43 -8.54
CA PHE A 132 -9.53 -9.70 -7.09
C PHE A 132 -10.67 -10.66 -6.75
N GLU A 133 -11.79 -10.53 -7.44
CA GLU A 133 -12.98 -11.37 -7.31
C GLU A 133 -12.76 -12.82 -7.75
N ASP A 134 -12.03 -13.05 -8.84
CA ASP A 134 -11.70 -14.38 -9.36
C ASP A 134 -10.71 -15.10 -8.43
N LEU A 135 -9.71 -14.37 -7.93
CA LEU A 135 -8.74 -14.90 -6.96
C LEU A 135 -9.43 -15.24 -5.62
N HIS A 136 -10.36 -14.41 -5.17
CA HIS A 136 -11.14 -14.68 -3.95
C HIS A 136 -12.06 -15.88 -4.10
N ARG A 137 -12.65 -16.10 -5.28
CA ARG A 137 -13.48 -17.27 -5.60
C ARG A 137 -12.64 -18.56 -5.62
N GLN A 138 -11.40 -18.51 -6.13
CA GLN A 138 -10.48 -19.65 -6.15
C GLN A 138 -9.96 -20.02 -4.75
N LEU A 139 -9.70 -19.02 -3.90
CA LEU A 139 -9.17 -19.24 -2.55
C LEU A 139 -10.23 -19.55 -1.49
N ARG A 140 -11.52 -19.53 -1.86
CA ARG A 140 -12.64 -19.91 -0.99
C ARG A 140 -13.43 -21.01 -1.68
N PRO A 141 -13.13 -22.30 -1.43
CA PRO A 141 -14.01 -23.37 -1.88
C PRO A 141 -15.40 -23.12 -1.28
N SER A 142 -16.42 -23.14 -2.13
CA SER A 142 -17.81 -23.02 -1.73
C SER A 142 -18.16 -24.17 -0.78
N HIS A 143 -18.33 -23.89 0.50
CA HIS A 143 -19.03 -24.80 1.40
C HIS A 143 -20.53 -24.74 1.09
N THR A 144 -20.94 -25.54 0.10
CA THR A 144 -22.32 -26.00 -0.16
C THR A 144 -22.16 -27.13 -1.20
N ALA A 145 -22.48 -28.40 -0.98
CA ALA A 145 -23.48 -28.98 -0.10
C ALA A 145 -23.06 -30.38 0.38
N GLU A 146 -23.09 -30.61 1.69
CA GLU A 146 -23.45 -31.93 2.22
C GLU A 146 -24.97 -31.95 2.33
N GLY A 147 -25.60 -32.91 1.67
CA GLY A 147 -27.04 -33.06 1.66
C GLY A 147 -27.51 -34.14 0.71
N ASP A 148 -26.83 -35.30 0.68
CA ASP A 148 -27.43 -36.53 0.18
C ASP A 148 -27.50 -37.53 1.33
N VAL A 149 -28.70 -37.59 1.91
CA VAL A 149 -29.16 -38.69 2.75
C VAL A 149 -29.73 -39.74 1.80
N HIS A 150 -29.09 -40.90 1.72
CA HIS A 150 -29.75 -42.18 1.53
C HIS A 150 -28.90 -43.32 2.07
#